data_AF-A0A2J6S170-F1
#
_entry.id   AF-A0A2J6S170-F1
#
_cell.length_a   1.000
_cell.length_b   1.000
_cell.length_c   1.000
_cell.angle_alpha   90.00
_cell.angle_beta   90.00
_cell.angle_gamma   90.00
#
_symmetry.space_group_name_H-M   'P 1'
#
loop_
_entity.id
_entity.type
_entity.pdbx_description
1 polymer ?
#
loop_
_entity_poly.entity_id
_entity_poly.type
_entity_poly.pdbx_seq_one_letter_code
_entity_poly.pdbx_strand_id
1 'polypeptide(L)'
;MDEMGEFGIRVNLFNFISTTVYKHYLTDQPLPLYWINQICIDQSNISERNAQVKLMHAIYSRAELVAIWLREPAQDSDIAMRFLGGRRMAALSWFSQEGRRQTAVHALSRRLISPRCLDALQALSNRRYWQRIWILQEVAFAGRCVVYCGDQSITWEQVVRFLRLSSIKSKDKEDHFSIDLSPMGRVASIATFNNAASPLWPQSLADLLIMSDPSKSTDLRDRVFALLALASPNSKGEVLEADYSKTTLEVFEPVLRHLMSDALCMGAGMVTWALDKALGIRIGSGIEELREEFLSHPRPAHPLIAPLVALDFAALARKEPPGKLRTALREWSPF
;
A
#
# COMPACT_ATOMS: atom_id res chain seq x y z
N MET A 1 -29.58 -12.53 -32.37
CA MET A 1 -28.91 -11.28 -32.02
C MET A 1 -28.78 -11.34 -30.52
N ASP A 2 -27.68 -11.91 -30.06
CA ASP A 2 -27.41 -12.09 -28.63
C ASP A 2 -27.43 -10.74 -27.95
N GLU A 3 -28.14 -10.68 -26.82
CA GLU A 3 -28.04 -9.60 -25.85
C GLU A 3 -26.55 -9.47 -25.50
N MET A 4 -25.85 -8.48 -26.06
CA MET A 4 -24.57 -8.05 -25.52
C MET A 4 -24.85 -7.56 -24.10
N GLY A 5 -24.66 -8.44 -23.13
CA GLY A 5 -24.84 -8.13 -21.72
C GLY A 5 -24.04 -6.88 -21.35
N GLU A 6 -24.67 -6.00 -20.59
CA GLU A 6 -24.01 -4.77 -20.13
C GLU A 6 -22.84 -5.12 -19.21
N PHE A 7 -21.62 -4.68 -19.55
CA PHE A 7 -20.44 -4.87 -18.72
C PHE A 7 -20.19 -3.63 -17.85
N GLY A 8 -20.44 -3.75 -16.55
CA GLY A 8 -20.31 -2.64 -15.60
C GLY A 8 -18.86 -2.31 -15.23
N ILE A 9 -18.42 -1.08 -15.52
CA ILE A 9 -17.12 -0.56 -15.08
C ILE A 9 -17.26 0.65 -14.15
N ARG A 10 -16.22 0.91 -13.34
CA ARG A 10 -16.19 2.12 -12.50
C ARG A 10 -16.15 3.36 -13.39
N VAL A 11 -16.85 4.43 -12.99
CA VAL A 11 -16.85 5.73 -13.70
C VAL A 11 -15.43 6.24 -13.97
N ASN A 12 -14.50 6.05 -13.03
CA ASN A 12 -13.11 6.46 -13.24
C ASN A 12 -12.41 5.71 -14.38
N LEU A 13 -12.71 4.42 -14.54
CA LEU A 13 -12.17 3.60 -15.62
C LEU A 13 -12.82 3.98 -16.96
N PHE A 14 -14.13 4.23 -16.96
CA PHE A 14 -14.84 4.74 -18.14
C PHE A 14 -14.22 6.06 -18.64
N ASN A 15 -13.95 7.00 -17.73
CA ASN A 15 -13.33 8.28 -18.07
C ASN A 15 -11.91 8.11 -18.63
N PHE A 16 -11.13 7.20 -18.05
CA PHE A 16 -9.79 6.86 -18.56
C PHE A 16 -9.86 6.32 -20.00
N ILE A 17 -10.71 5.32 -20.26
CA ILE A 17 -10.86 4.71 -21.59
C ILE A 17 -11.33 5.76 -22.59
N SER A 18 -12.39 6.51 -22.25
CA SER A 18 -12.94 7.55 -23.12
C SER A 18 -11.91 8.62 -23.48
N THR A 19 -11.18 9.11 -22.48
CA THR A 19 -10.13 10.13 -22.69
C THR A 19 -8.99 9.60 -23.56
N THR A 20 -8.57 8.36 -23.31
CA THR A 20 -7.46 7.73 -24.03
C THR A 20 -7.83 7.45 -25.48
N VAL A 21 -8.99 6.84 -25.72
CA VAL A 21 -9.51 6.56 -27.06
C VAL A 21 -9.65 7.85 -27.86
N TYR A 22 -10.24 8.88 -27.26
CA TYR A 22 -10.40 10.17 -27.92
C TYR A 22 -9.05 10.82 -28.29
N LYS A 23 -8.05 10.78 -27.39
CA LYS A 23 -6.71 11.31 -27.68
C LYS A 23 -6.03 10.57 -28.82
N HIS A 24 -6.07 9.24 -28.84
CA HIS A 24 -5.47 8.43 -29.89
C HIS A 24 -6.16 8.62 -31.24
N TYR A 25 -7.49 8.77 -31.24
CA TYR A 25 -8.26 9.10 -32.42
C TYR A 25 -7.82 10.44 -33.04
N LEU A 26 -7.60 11.46 -32.20
CA LEU A 26 -7.15 12.78 -32.68
C LEU A 26 -5.70 12.81 -33.18
N THR A 27 -4.83 11.91 -32.68
CA THR A 27 -3.40 11.89 -33.04
C THR A 27 -3.04 10.85 -34.11
N ASP A 28 -4.04 10.12 -34.63
CA ASP A 28 -3.86 9.02 -35.58
C ASP A 28 -2.81 7.98 -35.11
N GLN A 29 -2.81 7.72 -33.80
CA GLN A 29 -1.90 6.75 -33.18
C GLN A 29 -2.67 5.47 -32.83
N PRO A 30 -2.07 4.28 -33.06
CA PRO A 30 -2.70 3.02 -32.66
C PRO A 30 -2.94 2.99 -31.14
N LEU A 31 -4.04 2.37 -30.72
CA LEU A 31 -4.31 2.14 -29.31
C LEU A 31 -3.32 1.11 -28.76
N PRO A 32 -2.64 1.40 -27.64
CA PRO A 32 -1.77 0.42 -27.02
C PRO A 32 -2.62 -0.66 -26.33
N LEU A 33 -2.00 -1.83 -26.09
CA LEU A 33 -2.64 -2.91 -25.35
C LEU A 33 -2.65 -2.57 -23.86
N TYR A 34 -3.83 -2.59 -23.25
CA TYR A 34 -4.01 -2.33 -21.82
C TYR A 34 -4.34 -3.61 -21.07
N TRP A 35 -3.65 -3.85 -19.96
CA TRP A 35 -4.11 -4.75 -18.92
C TRP A 35 -4.76 -3.94 -17.81
N ILE A 36 -6.04 -4.21 -17.52
CA ILE A 36 -6.82 -3.50 -16.51
C ILE A 36 -7.53 -4.56 -15.68
N ASN A 37 -7.18 -4.68 -14.40
CA ASN A 37 -7.68 -5.74 -13.51
C ASN A 37 -9.21 -5.90 -13.48
N GLN A 38 -9.99 -4.82 -13.63
CA GLN A 38 -11.45 -4.88 -13.66
C GLN A 38 -12.00 -5.50 -14.96
N ILE A 39 -11.22 -5.47 -16.05
CA ILE A 39 -11.63 -5.96 -17.38
C ILE A 39 -10.98 -7.33 -17.67
N CYS A 40 -9.70 -7.48 -17.35
CA CYS A 40 -8.89 -8.64 -17.73
C CYS A 40 -8.99 -9.81 -16.75
N ILE A 41 -9.70 -9.67 -15.63
CA ILE A 41 -9.88 -10.72 -14.64
C ILE A 41 -11.38 -10.90 -14.42
N ASP A 42 -11.88 -12.12 -14.63
CA ASP A 42 -13.20 -12.48 -14.14
C ASP A 42 -13.17 -12.55 -12.61
N GLN A 43 -13.66 -11.48 -11.98
CA GLN A 43 -13.72 -11.36 -10.52
C GLN A 43 -14.69 -12.36 -9.88
N SER A 44 -15.61 -12.96 -10.65
CA SER A 44 -16.56 -13.97 -10.19
C SER A 44 -15.97 -15.39 -10.19
N ASN A 45 -14.97 -15.63 -11.03
CA ASN A 45 -14.24 -16.89 -11.09
C ASN A 45 -13.08 -16.88 -10.08
N ILE A 46 -13.29 -17.49 -8.91
CA ILE A 46 -12.29 -17.56 -7.83
C ILE A 46 -10.98 -18.21 -8.31
N SER A 47 -11.06 -19.25 -9.15
CA SER A 47 -9.87 -19.95 -9.64
C SER A 47 -9.02 -19.05 -10.53
N GLU A 48 -9.67 -18.32 -11.45
CA GLU A 48 -8.99 -17.33 -12.29
C GLU A 48 -8.44 -16.18 -11.45
N ARG A 49 -9.25 -15.59 -10.56
CA ARG A 49 -8.82 -14.50 -9.68
C ARG A 49 -7.59 -14.88 -8.86
N ASN A 50 -7.57 -16.08 -8.28
CA ASN A 50 -6.42 -16.61 -7.54
C ASN A 50 -5.18 -16.69 -8.44
N ALA A 51 -5.31 -17.25 -9.65
CA ALA A 51 -4.22 -17.35 -10.61
C ALA A 51 -3.69 -15.97 -11.03
N GLN A 52 -4.59 -15.03 -11.34
CA GLN A 52 -4.25 -13.68 -11.78
C GLN A 52 -3.55 -12.88 -10.68
N VAL A 53 -4.03 -12.98 -9.43
CA VAL A 53 -3.42 -12.28 -8.29
C VAL A 53 -1.99 -12.77 -8.02
N LYS A 54 -1.73 -14.08 -8.17
CA LYS A 54 -0.36 -14.62 -8.13
C LYS A 54 0.53 -14.05 -9.24
N LEU A 55 -0.04 -13.74 -10.40
CA LEU A 55 0.68 -13.20 -11.55
C LEU A 55 0.82 -11.66 -11.55
N MET A 56 0.10 -10.93 -10.69
CA MET A 56 0.10 -9.45 -10.72
C MET A 56 1.51 -8.86 -10.64
N HIS A 57 2.39 -9.38 -9.79
CA HIS A 57 3.77 -8.93 -9.70
C HIS A 57 4.50 -9.06 -11.06
N ALA A 58 4.36 -10.20 -11.73
CA ALA A 58 4.98 -10.46 -13.02
C ALA A 58 4.37 -9.61 -14.14
N ILE A 59 3.06 -9.34 -14.10
CA ILE A 59 2.36 -8.47 -15.04
C ILE A 59 2.92 -7.04 -14.94
N TYR A 60 2.98 -6.48 -13.72
CA TYR A 60 3.51 -5.13 -13.52
C TYR A 60 5.01 -5.02 -13.82
N SER A 61 5.80 -6.04 -13.50
CA SER A 61 7.23 -6.09 -13.84
C SER A 61 7.51 -6.20 -15.33
N ARG A 62 6.63 -6.84 -16.11
CA ARG A 62 6.80 -7.00 -17.56
C ARG A 62 6.08 -5.94 -18.38
N ALA A 63 5.25 -5.10 -17.75
CA ALA A 63 4.59 -4.01 -18.42
C ALA A 63 5.61 -2.97 -18.93
N GLU A 64 5.46 -2.54 -20.19
CA GLU A 64 6.27 -1.44 -20.74
C GLU A 64 6.04 -0.11 -19.99
N LEU A 65 4.82 0.09 -19.49
CA LEU A 65 4.42 1.26 -18.74
C LEU A 65 3.29 0.91 -17.78
N VAL A 66 3.45 1.28 -16.52
CA VAL A 66 2.35 1.37 -15.56
C VAL A 66 1.83 2.81 -15.55
N ALA A 67 0.57 2.98 -15.97
CA ALA A 67 -0.09 4.26 -16.04
C ALA A 67 -1.02 4.46 -14.82
N ILE A 68 -0.65 5.38 -13.94
CA ILE A 68 -1.46 5.76 -12.77
C ILE A 68 -2.45 6.85 -13.20
N TRP A 69 -3.74 6.54 -13.25
CA TRP A 69 -4.78 7.52 -13.60
C TRP A 69 -5.47 8.09 -12.36
N LEU A 70 -5.18 9.34 -12.04
CA LEU A 70 -5.72 10.04 -10.86
C LEU A 70 -7.00 10.84 -11.13
N ARG A 71 -7.75 10.56 -12.21
CA ARG A 71 -8.94 11.30 -12.66
C ARG A 71 -8.63 12.68 -13.26
N GLU A 72 -9.69 13.42 -13.60
CA GLU A 72 -9.66 14.79 -14.11
C GLU A 72 -9.04 15.77 -13.11
N PRO A 73 -8.56 16.94 -13.58
CA PRO A 73 -8.04 17.97 -12.70
C PRO A 73 -9.10 18.45 -11.71
N ALA A 74 -8.74 18.45 -10.43
CA ALA A 74 -9.59 18.90 -9.34
C ALA A 74 -8.71 19.39 -8.19
N GLN A 75 -9.22 20.35 -7.40
CA GLN A 75 -8.52 20.90 -6.23
C GLN A 75 -7.11 21.40 -6.58
N ASP A 76 -7.00 22.21 -7.64
CA ASP A 76 -5.73 22.78 -8.13
C ASP A 76 -4.64 21.75 -8.47
N SER A 77 -5.01 20.50 -8.78
CA SER A 77 -4.04 19.47 -9.13
C SER A 77 -3.18 19.82 -10.33
N ASP A 78 -3.64 20.70 -11.22
CA ASP A 78 -2.85 21.23 -12.32
C ASP A 78 -1.64 22.07 -11.84
N ILE A 79 -1.79 22.77 -10.70
CA ILE A 79 -0.70 23.49 -10.03
C ILE A 79 0.32 22.48 -9.50
N ALA A 80 -0.15 21.44 -8.80
CA ALA A 80 0.71 20.39 -8.26
C ALA A 80 1.48 19.65 -9.36
N MET A 81 0.79 19.20 -10.41
CA MET A 81 1.38 18.49 -11.55
C MET A 81 2.40 19.35 -12.29
N ARG A 82 2.09 20.63 -12.58
CA ARG A 82 3.05 21.57 -13.18
C ARG A 82 4.26 21.83 -12.29
N PHE A 83 4.07 21.89 -10.98
CA PHE A 83 5.17 22.06 -10.05
C PHE A 83 6.09 20.83 -10.05
N LEU A 84 5.54 19.64 -9.86
CA LEU A 84 6.27 18.37 -9.83
C LEU A 84 7.02 18.10 -11.14
N GLY A 85 6.39 18.38 -12.28
CA GLY A 85 6.98 18.22 -13.62
C GLY A 85 7.86 19.39 -14.06
N GLY A 86 7.90 20.49 -13.31
CA GLY A 86 8.42 21.77 -13.77
C GLY A 86 9.87 22.09 -13.37
N ARG A 87 10.39 23.16 -13.97
CA ARG A 87 11.75 23.66 -13.71
C ARG A 87 11.99 24.06 -12.25
N ARG A 88 10.95 24.48 -11.51
CA ARG A 88 11.07 24.85 -10.10
C ARG A 88 11.43 23.64 -9.23
N MET A 89 10.79 22.49 -9.45
CA MET A 89 11.14 21.24 -8.77
C MET A 89 12.54 20.76 -9.14
N ALA A 90 12.90 20.84 -10.43
CA ALA A 90 14.24 20.49 -10.88
C ALA A 90 15.32 21.36 -10.22
N ALA A 91 15.12 22.68 -10.13
CA ALA A 91 16.04 23.60 -9.46
C ALA A 91 16.19 23.29 -7.96
N LEU A 92 15.09 23.00 -7.26
CA LEU A 92 15.11 22.60 -5.84
C LEU A 92 15.89 21.31 -5.61
N SER A 93 15.64 20.29 -6.44
CA SER A 93 16.33 19.00 -6.33
C SER A 93 17.81 19.09 -6.64
N TRP A 94 18.20 19.88 -7.64
CA TRP A 94 19.60 20.13 -7.93
C TRP A 94 20.27 20.83 -6.75
N PHE A 95 19.62 21.87 -6.21
CA PHE A 95 20.14 22.62 -5.07
C PHE A 95 20.31 21.76 -3.82
N SER A 96 19.43 20.78 -3.56
CA SER A 96 19.53 19.89 -2.40
C SER A 96 20.64 18.85 -2.50
N GLN A 97 21.01 18.43 -3.72
CA GLN A 97 22.03 17.39 -3.94
C GLN A 97 23.46 17.91 -3.78
N GLU A 98 23.67 19.22 -3.94
CA GLU A 98 24.99 19.87 -3.89
C GLU A 98 25.56 20.01 -2.45
N GLY A 99 25.20 19.13 -1.51
CA GLY A 99 25.68 19.16 -0.12
C GLY A 99 25.35 20.44 0.66
N ARG A 100 24.41 21.26 0.17
CA ARG A 100 24.09 22.57 0.76
C ARG A 100 23.35 22.43 2.08
N ARG A 101 23.50 23.43 2.96
CA ARG A 101 22.82 23.48 4.26
C ARG A 101 21.30 23.35 4.07
N GLN A 102 20.67 22.49 4.86
CA GLN A 102 19.21 22.25 4.84
C GLN A 102 18.41 23.55 4.93
N THR A 103 18.87 24.52 5.74
CA THR A 103 18.25 25.85 5.87
C THR A 103 18.14 26.61 4.53
N ALA A 104 19.14 26.46 3.65
CA ALA A 104 19.11 27.10 2.33
C ALA A 104 18.11 26.41 1.38
N VAL A 105 17.94 25.09 1.49
CA VAL A 105 16.90 24.34 0.76
C VAL A 105 15.51 24.82 1.19
N HIS A 106 15.28 24.99 2.49
CA HIS A 106 14.00 25.50 3.02
C HIS A 106 13.72 26.95 2.62
N ALA A 107 14.73 27.83 2.65
CA ALA A 107 14.56 29.21 2.19
C ALA A 107 14.19 29.27 0.70
N LEU A 108 14.82 28.43 -0.12
CA LEU A 108 14.50 28.34 -1.55
C LEU A 108 13.11 27.73 -1.78
N SER A 109 12.71 26.70 -1.02
CA SER A 109 11.37 26.11 -1.14
C SER A 109 10.27 27.11 -0.78
N ARG A 110 10.45 27.92 0.28
CA ARG A 110 9.55 29.03 0.63
C ARG A 110 9.35 30.03 -0.51
N ARG A 111 10.40 30.30 -1.29
CA ARG A 111 10.37 31.22 -2.43
C ARG A 111 9.73 30.61 -3.68
N LEU A 112 9.92 29.31 -3.91
CA LEU A 112 9.51 28.64 -5.15
C LEU A 112 8.15 27.94 -5.06
N ILE A 113 7.68 27.64 -3.85
CA ILE A 113 6.45 26.90 -3.58
C ILE A 113 5.50 27.81 -2.80
N SER A 114 4.43 28.25 -3.45
CA SER A 114 3.39 29.04 -2.79
C SER A 114 2.53 28.19 -1.85
N PRO A 115 1.85 28.79 -0.86
CA PRO A 115 0.88 28.07 -0.01
C PRO A 115 -0.18 27.32 -0.82
N ARG A 116 -0.77 27.95 -1.84
CA ARG A 116 -1.71 27.29 -2.75
C ARG A 116 -1.12 26.07 -3.46
N CYS A 117 0.17 26.09 -3.79
CA CYS A 117 0.85 24.94 -4.37
C CYS A 117 1.05 23.82 -3.33
N LEU A 118 1.33 24.15 -2.07
CA LEU A 118 1.39 23.16 -0.98
C LEU A 118 0.03 22.49 -0.76
N ASP A 119 -1.05 23.27 -0.73
CA ASP A 119 -2.42 22.74 -0.62
C ASP A 119 -2.76 21.81 -1.78
N ALA A 120 -2.40 22.20 -3.00
CA ALA A 120 -2.58 21.37 -4.20
C ALA A 120 -1.77 20.06 -4.13
N LEU A 121 -0.52 20.11 -3.64
CA LEU A 121 0.32 18.93 -3.43
C LEU A 121 -0.26 18.00 -2.37
N GLN A 122 -0.79 18.57 -1.28
CA GLN A 122 -1.48 17.81 -0.24
C GLN A 122 -2.74 17.15 -0.80
N ALA A 123 -3.58 17.87 -1.53
CA ALA A 123 -4.79 17.33 -2.15
C ALA A 123 -4.47 16.19 -3.13
N LEU A 124 -3.44 16.36 -3.97
CA LEU A 124 -2.97 15.33 -4.89
C LEU A 124 -2.49 14.07 -4.15
N SER A 125 -1.74 14.26 -3.06
CA SER A 125 -1.15 13.18 -2.25
C SER A 125 -2.17 12.42 -1.42
N ASN A 126 -3.31 13.04 -1.12
CA ASN A 126 -4.39 12.45 -0.32
C ASN A 126 -5.53 11.84 -1.16
N ARG A 127 -5.40 11.82 -2.50
CA ARG A 127 -6.38 11.17 -3.37
C ARG A 127 -6.61 9.72 -2.97
N ARG A 128 -7.85 9.26 -3.11
CA ARG A 128 -8.28 7.88 -2.78
C ARG A 128 -7.43 6.80 -3.42
N TYR A 129 -6.81 7.08 -4.58
CA TYR A 129 -5.85 6.19 -5.21
C TYR A 129 -4.78 5.78 -4.21
N TRP A 130 -3.97 6.71 -3.68
CA TRP A 130 -2.85 6.44 -2.77
C TRP A 130 -3.20 5.73 -1.46
N GLN A 131 -4.49 5.60 -1.15
CA GLN A 131 -4.97 4.89 0.02
C GLN A 131 -5.20 3.41 -0.24
N ARG A 132 -5.12 2.87 -1.48
CA ARG A 132 -5.43 1.45 -1.73
C ARG A 132 -4.20 0.58 -1.53
N ILE A 133 -4.35 -0.55 -0.86
CA ILE A 133 -3.20 -1.44 -0.57
C ILE A 133 -2.58 -2.06 -1.82
N TRP A 134 -3.40 -2.41 -2.83
CA TRP A 134 -2.90 -3.05 -4.05
C TRP A 134 -1.90 -2.20 -4.83
N ILE A 135 -1.99 -0.88 -4.74
CA ILE A 135 -1.08 0.07 -5.42
C ILE A 135 0.37 -0.13 -5.00
N LEU A 136 0.62 -0.69 -3.82
CA LEU A 136 1.97 -1.02 -3.39
C LEU A 136 2.64 -1.95 -4.40
N GLN A 137 1.96 -3.02 -4.85
CA GLN A 137 2.50 -3.88 -5.91
C GLN A 137 2.54 -3.18 -7.27
N GLU A 138 1.47 -2.47 -7.64
CA GLU A 138 1.36 -1.81 -8.95
C GLU A 138 2.54 -0.89 -9.22
N VAL A 139 3.01 -0.19 -8.18
CA VAL A 139 4.11 0.77 -8.27
C VAL A 139 5.47 0.12 -7.97
N ALA A 140 5.56 -0.75 -6.97
CA ALA A 140 6.83 -1.34 -6.57
C ALA A 140 7.42 -2.28 -7.64
N PHE A 141 6.57 -2.91 -8.45
CA PHE A 141 7.02 -3.79 -9.54
C PHE A 141 7.17 -3.08 -10.89
N ALA A 142 6.74 -1.82 -11.02
CA ALA A 142 6.76 -1.12 -12.29
C ALA A 142 8.19 -0.78 -12.74
N GLY A 143 8.59 -1.25 -13.93
CA GLY A 143 9.85 -0.84 -14.56
C GLY A 143 9.82 0.62 -15.04
N ARG A 144 8.69 1.05 -15.60
CA ARG A 144 8.39 2.46 -15.93
C ARG A 144 7.01 2.83 -15.41
N CYS A 145 6.92 3.94 -14.69
CA CYS A 145 5.67 4.38 -14.07
C CYS A 145 5.42 5.88 -14.31
N VAL A 146 4.21 6.22 -14.77
CA VAL A 146 3.79 7.60 -15.06
C VAL A 146 2.46 7.88 -14.38
N VAL A 147 2.41 9.02 -13.69
CA VAL A 147 1.21 9.54 -13.03
C VAL A 147 0.52 10.52 -13.97
N TYR A 148 -0.73 10.24 -14.30
CA TYR A 148 -1.62 11.06 -15.09
C TYR A 148 -2.69 11.71 -14.21
N CYS A 149 -2.94 12.99 -14.45
CA CYS A 149 -4.06 13.73 -13.86
C CYS A 149 -4.64 14.64 -14.95
N GLY A 150 -5.75 14.23 -15.54
CA GLY A 150 -6.31 14.87 -16.72
C GLY A 150 -5.40 14.75 -17.95
N ASP A 151 -5.00 15.90 -18.49
CA ASP A 151 -4.09 16.02 -19.64
C ASP A 151 -2.61 16.08 -19.25
N GLN A 152 -2.32 16.24 -17.95
CA GLN A 152 -0.95 16.35 -17.45
C GLN A 152 -0.41 15.00 -16.99
N SER A 153 0.90 14.84 -17.13
CA SER A 153 1.62 13.64 -16.70
C SER A 153 2.96 14.00 -16.04
N ILE A 154 3.33 13.24 -15.02
CA ILE A 154 4.64 13.31 -14.38
C ILE A 154 5.19 11.90 -14.20
N THR A 155 6.52 11.74 -14.26
CA THR A 155 7.16 10.44 -14.04
C THR A 155 7.19 10.12 -12.55
N TRP A 156 7.28 8.84 -12.21
CA TRP A 156 7.38 8.40 -10.82
C TRP A 156 8.64 8.96 -10.12
N GLU A 157 9.74 9.13 -10.84
CA GLU A 157 10.98 9.71 -10.31
C GLU A 157 10.78 11.17 -9.89
N GLN A 158 9.92 11.92 -10.58
CA GLN A 158 9.57 13.29 -10.19
C GLN A 158 8.79 13.33 -8.87
N VAL A 159 7.90 12.34 -8.66
CA VAL A 159 7.17 12.17 -7.39
C VAL A 159 8.15 11.81 -6.26
N VAL A 160 9.00 10.81 -6.45
CA VAL A 160 10.00 10.37 -5.46
C VAL A 160 10.96 11.51 -5.11
N ARG A 161 11.41 12.28 -6.10
CA ARG A 161 12.27 13.45 -5.91
C ARG A 161 11.61 14.49 -5.00
N PHE A 162 10.35 14.82 -5.25
CA PHE A 162 9.60 15.74 -4.40
C PHE A 162 9.48 15.22 -2.96
N LEU A 163 9.11 13.95 -2.79
CA LEU A 163 8.93 13.36 -1.46
C LEU A 163 10.23 13.31 -0.65
N ARG A 164 11.37 13.05 -1.32
CA ARG A 164 12.69 13.15 -0.68
C ARG A 164 12.97 14.58 -0.22
N LEU A 165 12.68 15.58 -1.05
CA LEU A 165 12.83 16.99 -0.69
C LEU A 165 11.95 17.39 0.49
N SER A 166 10.68 16.98 0.50
CA SER A 166 9.74 17.29 1.58
C SER A 166 10.07 16.58 2.89
N SER A 167 10.85 15.49 2.84
CA SER A 167 11.31 14.77 4.04
C SER A 167 12.50 15.43 4.75
N ILE A 168 13.14 16.43 4.13
CA ILE A 168 14.25 17.17 4.73
C ILE A 168 13.67 17.99 5.88
N LYS A 169 13.99 17.61 7.11
CA LYS A 169 13.52 18.33 8.31
C LYS A 169 14.36 19.60 8.52
N SER A 170 13.68 20.71 8.79
CA SER A 170 14.35 21.92 9.28
C SER A 170 14.62 21.81 10.78
N LYS A 171 15.74 22.39 11.25
CA LYS A 171 15.96 22.63 12.69
C LYS A 171 15.14 23.81 13.21
N ASP A 172 14.65 24.67 12.31
CA ASP A 172 13.80 25.80 12.65
C ASP A 172 12.36 25.34 12.91
N LYS A 173 11.64 26.04 13.79
CA LYS A 173 10.27 25.68 14.22
C LYS A 173 9.22 25.69 13.11
N GLU A 174 9.54 26.19 11.93
CA GLU A 174 8.62 26.30 10.80
C GLU A 174 9.12 25.48 9.60
N ASP A 175 8.73 24.21 9.58
CA ASP A 175 8.87 23.39 8.38
C ASP A 175 7.92 23.93 7.29
N HIS A 176 8.48 24.28 6.14
CA HIS A 176 7.69 24.78 4.99
C HIS A 176 6.76 23.70 4.42
N PHE A 177 7.12 22.42 4.61
CA PHE A 177 6.31 21.28 4.15
C PHE A 177 5.43 20.73 5.27
N SER A 178 4.78 21.59 6.05
CA SER A 178 3.80 21.23 7.08
C SER A 178 2.46 20.70 6.51
N ILE A 179 2.55 19.85 5.48
CA ILE A 179 1.43 19.24 4.77
C ILE A 179 1.46 17.72 4.92
N ASP A 180 0.28 17.09 4.94
CA ASP A 180 0.18 15.62 4.99
C ASP A 180 0.38 14.99 3.61
N LEU A 181 1.58 14.43 3.40
CA LEU A 181 1.93 13.67 2.21
C LEU A 181 1.93 12.16 2.46
N SER A 182 1.43 11.71 3.62
CA SER A 182 1.62 10.35 4.10
C SER A 182 1.07 9.24 3.17
N PRO A 183 -0.08 9.38 2.47
CA PRO A 183 -0.57 8.28 1.62
C PRO A 183 0.34 8.03 0.41
N MET A 184 0.65 9.08 -0.36
CA MET A 184 1.57 8.99 -1.50
C MET A 184 3.01 8.68 -1.05
N GLY A 185 3.46 9.28 0.05
CA GLY A 185 4.77 9.06 0.66
C GLY A 185 5.03 7.60 1.05
N ARG A 186 4.02 6.92 1.58
CA ARG A 186 4.08 5.48 1.91
C ARG A 186 4.33 4.62 0.69
N VAL A 187 3.54 4.84 -0.38
CA VAL A 187 3.68 4.10 -1.64
C VAL A 187 5.09 4.31 -2.21
N ALA A 188 5.57 5.56 -2.22
CA ALA A 188 6.93 5.87 -2.66
C ALA A 188 8.03 5.23 -1.80
N SER A 189 7.84 5.19 -0.49
CA SER A 189 8.76 4.53 0.44
C SER A 189 8.90 3.05 0.09
N ILE A 190 7.79 2.31 0.07
CA ILE A 190 7.76 0.87 -0.21
C ILE A 190 8.31 0.57 -1.61
N ALA A 191 7.88 1.32 -2.63
CA ALA A 191 8.36 1.12 -4.00
C ALA A 191 9.85 1.43 -4.18
N THR A 192 10.36 2.49 -3.55
CA THR A 192 11.78 2.85 -3.64
C THR A 192 12.66 1.78 -3.01
N PHE A 193 12.26 1.25 -1.85
CA PHE A 193 13.02 0.21 -1.19
C PHE A 193 13.05 -1.10 -1.96
N ASN A 194 11.92 -1.48 -2.60
CA ASN A 194 11.86 -2.66 -3.47
C ASN A 194 12.84 -2.56 -4.66
N ASN A 195 12.86 -1.41 -5.35
CA ASN A 195 13.70 -1.22 -6.54
C ASN A 195 15.19 -1.05 -6.25
N ALA A 196 15.57 -0.63 -5.04
CA ALA A 196 16.96 -0.35 -4.70
C ALA A 196 17.81 -1.62 -4.46
N ALA A 197 17.22 -2.83 -4.50
CA ALA A 197 17.86 -4.09 -4.08
C ALA A 197 18.66 -3.93 -2.77
N SER A 198 18.13 -3.08 -1.87
CA SER A 198 18.87 -2.62 -0.71
C SER A 198 19.09 -3.80 0.24
N PRO A 199 20.34 -4.09 0.66
CA PRO A 199 20.62 -5.12 1.66
C PRO A 199 19.91 -4.86 3.00
N LEU A 200 19.47 -3.63 3.24
CA LEU A 200 18.69 -3.21 4.41
C LEU A 200 17.20 -3.56 4.31
N TRP A 201 16.77 -4.23 3.24
CA TRP A 201 15.36 -4.50 2.95
C TRP A 201 15.02 -5.98 2.73
N PRO A 202 15.23 -6.88 3.71
CA PRO A 202 14.46 -8.11 3.79
C PRO A 202 13.17 -7.78 4.54
N GLN A 203 12.12 -7.31 3.86
CA GLN A 203 10.86 -7.15 4.58
C GLN A 203 10.23 -8.51 4.82
N SER A 204 10.23 -8.87 6.10
CA SER A 204 9.25 -9.80 6.60
C SER A 204 7.85 -9.29 6.26
N LEU A 205 6.89 -10.19 6.16
CA LEU A 205 5.48 -9.80 6.02
C LEU A 205 5.04 -8.85 7.16
N ALA A 206 5.66 -8.95 8.34
CA ALA A 206 5.42 -8.07 9.48
C ALA A 206 5.74 -6.59 9.17
N ASP A 207 6.92 -6.33 8.60
CA ASP A 207 7.35 -4.96 8.30
C ASP A 207 6.44 -4.32 7.24
N LEU A 208 6.05 -5.10 6.23
CA LEU A 208 5.12 -4.67 5.19
C LEU A 208 3.75 -4.35 5.76
N LEU A 209 3.23 -5.19 6.67
CA LEU A 209 1.96 -4.94 7.37
C LEU A 209 2.02 -3.61 8.14
N ILE A 210 3.14 -3.34 8.82
CA ILE A 210 3.33 -2.10 9.59
C ILE A 210 3.40 -0.87 8.68
N MET A 211 4.16 -0.94 7.61
CA MET A 211 4.34 0.20 6.73
C MET A 211 3.09 0.49 5.88
N SER A 212 2.34 -0.56 5.55
CA SER A 212 1.13 -0.46 4.73
C SER A 212 -0.12 -0.04 5.51
N ASP A 213 -0.15 -0.19 6.84
CA ASP A 213 -1.32 -0.11 7.74
C ASP A 213 -2.47 0.88 7.37
N PRO A 214 -2.25 2.18 7.13
CA PRO A 214 -3.29 3.12 6.71
C PRO A 214 -3.91 2.85 5.33
N SER A 215 -3.40 1.86 4.60
CA SER A 215 -3.93 1.45 3.32
C SER A 215 -5.24 0.70 3.51
N LYS A 216 -6.17 0.99 2.62
CA LYS A 216 -7.54 0.52 2.61
C LYS A 216 -7.67 -0.61 1.60
N SER A 217 -8.47 -1.59 1.97
CA SER A 217 -9.00 -2.63 1.11
C SER A 217 -10.49 -2.82 1.41
N THR A 218 -11.24 -3.32 0.43
CA THR A 218 -12.64 -3.71 0.65
C THR A 218 -12.71 -5.13 1.21
N ASP A 219 -11.87 -6.02 0.69
CA ASP A 219 -11.66 -7.36 1.22
C ASP A 219 -10.54 -7.32 2.27
N LEU A 220 -10.78 -7.86 3.46
CA LEU A 220 -9.77 -7.86 4.53
C LEU A 220 -8.55 -8.72 4.16
N ARG A 221 -8.74 -9.79 3.37
CA ARG A 221 -7.65 -10.70 2.94
C ARG A 221 -6.63 -9.99 2.07
N ASP A 222 -7.04 -8.94 1.34
CA ASP A 222 -6.14 -8.11 0.53
C ASP A 222 -5.07 -7.41 1.37
N ARG A 223 -5.29 -7.23 2.68
CA ARG A 223 -4.27 -6.70 3.59
C ARG A 223 -3.03 -7.57 3.68
N VAL A 224 -3.19 -8.87 3.42
CA VAL A 224 -2.10 -9.84 3.34
C VAL A 224 -1.72 -10.07 1.89
N PHE A 225 -2.69 -10.39 1.02
CA PHE A 225 -2.42 -10.80 -0.36
C PHE A 225 -1.67 -9.74 -1.17
N ALA A 226 -1.96 -8.45 -0.97
CA ALA A 226 -1.26 -7.37 -1.64
C ALA A 226 0.20 -7.21 -1.19
N LEU A 227 0.62 -7.86 -0.12
CA LEU A 227 1.98 -7.76 0.43
C LEU A 227 2.83 -9.01 0.14
N LEU A 228 2.21 -10.16 -0.15
CA LEU A 228 2.91 -11.44 -0.32
C LEU A 228 4.03 -11.38 -1.36
N ALA A 229 3.79 -10.76 -2.51
CA ALA A 229 4.82 -10.66 -3.55
C ALA A 229 5.98 -9.71 -3.17
N LEU A 230 5.74 -8.77 -2.24
CA LEU A 230 6.74 -7.81 -1.77
C LEU A 230 7.58 -8.37 -0.62
N ALA A 231 7.10 -9.42 0.07
CA ALA A 231 7.78 -10.03 1.20
C ALA A 231 8.95 -10.92 0.72
N SER A 232 10.03 -10.94 1.49
CA SER A 232 11.20 -11.78 1.16
C SER A 232 10.87 -13.27 1.31
N PRO A 233 11.29 -14.15 0.38
CA PRO A 233 11.02 -15.60 0.44
C PRO A 233 11.55 -16.32 1.68
N ASN A 234 12.46 -15.70 2.45
CA ASN A 234 13.23 -16.32 3.53
C ASN A 234 12.62 -16.20 4.94
N SER A 235 11.37 -15.80 5.07
CA SER A 235 10.61 -16.01 6.31
C SER A 235 10.29 -17.50 6.45
N LYS A 236 11.09 -18.23 7.23
CA LYS A 236 11.14 -19.70 7.41
C LYS A 236 9.82 -20.36 7.90
N GLY A 237 8.75 -20.27 7.12
CA GLY A 237 7.44 -20.87 7.39
C GLY A 237 6.70 -21.25 6.10
N GLU A 238 5.48 -21.80 6.26
CA GLU A 238 4.59 -22.16 5.15
C GLU A 238 4.51 -21.05 4.09
N VAL A 239 4.60 -21.43 2.80
CA VAL A 239 4.42 -20.51 1.68
C VAL A 239 2.98 -20.02 1.70
N LEU A 240 2.79 -18.79 2.19
CA LEU A 240 1.50 -18.11 2.13
C LEU A 240 1.19 -17.72 0.69
N GLU A 241 0.08 -18.22 0.16
CA GLU A 241 -0.40 -17.89 -1.17
C GLU A 241 -1.76 -17.21 -1.11
N ALA A 242 -2.02 -16.34 -2.10
CA ALA A 242 -3.33 -15.73 -2.26
C ALA A 242 -4.36 -16.77 -2.68
N ASP A 243 -5.41 -16.92 -1.87
CA ASP A 243 -6.51 -17.85 -2.11
C ASP A 243 -7.83 -17.26 -1.58
N TYR A 244 -8.68 -16.82 -2.50
CA TYR A 244 -10.00 -16.25 -2.21
C TYR A 244 -11.07 -17.30 -1.93
N SER A 245 -10.78 -18.60 -2.02
CA SER A 245 -11.66 -19.66 -1.51
C SER A 245 -11.59 -19.78 0.01
N LYS A 246 -10.50 -19.30 0.63
CA LYS A 246 -10.30 -19.26 2.08
C LYS A 246 -11.04 -18.09 2.72
N THR A 247 -11.57 -18.33 3.91
CA THR A 247 -12.09 -17.29 4.80
C THR A 247 -10.98 -16.33 5.24
N THR A 248 -11.36 -15.14 5.73
CA THR A 248 -10.39 -14.18 6.32
C THR A 248 -9.57 -14.83 7.42
N LEU A 249 -10.20 -15.68 8.24
CA LEU A 249 -9.55 -16.38 9.33
C LEU A 249 -8.47 -17.34 8.84
N GLU A 250 -8.79 -18.20 7.86
CA GLU A 250 -7.84 -19.17 7.29
C GLU A 250 -6.63 -18.50 6.63
N VAL A 251 -6.78 -17.24 6.18
CA VAL A 251 -5.68 -16.43 5.65
C VAL A 251 -4.86 -15.78 6.75
N PHE A 252 -5.51 -15.26 7.81
CA PHE A 252 -4.82 -14.52 8.85
C PHE A 252 -4.12 -15.46 9.84
N GLU A 253 -4.67 -16.63 10.12
CA GLU A 253 -4.13 -17.55 11.13
C GLU A 253 -2.66 -17.92 10.92
N PRO A 254 -2.18 -18.31 9.71
CA PRO A 254 -0.76 -18.61 9.52
C PRO A 254 0.10 -17.36 9.59
N VAL A 255 -0.42 -16.18 9.19
CA VAL A 255 0.25 -14.88 9.36
C VAL A 255 0.44 -14.59 10.84
N LEU A 256 -0.60 -14.78 11.66
CA LEU A 256 -0.53 -14.58 13.11
C LEU A 256 0.49 -15.52 13.75
N ARG A 257 0.47 -16.80 13.38
CA ARG A 257 1.47 -17.77 13.85
C ARG A 257 2.89 -17.31 13.53
N HIS A 258 3.12 -16.84 12.31
CA HIS A 258 4.41 -16.35 11.87
C HIS A 258 4.85 -15.09 12.62
N LEU A 259 3.95 -14.11 12.78
CA LEU A 259 4.21 -12.89 13.54
C LEU A 259 4.51 -13.19 15.03
N MET A 260 3.83 -14.19 15.60
CA MET A 260 4.02 -14.62 16.98
C MET A 260 5.31 -15.41 17.19
N SER A 261 5.73 -16.23 16.22
CA SER A 261 7.04 -16.88 16.26
C SER A 261 8.17 -15.84 16.17
N ASP A 262 7.99 -14.79 15.37
CA ASP A 262 8.94 -13.68 15.26
C ASP A 262 8.85 -12.69 16.45
N ALA A 263 7.76 -12.72 17.24
CA ALA A 263 7.56 -11.90 18.43
C ALA A 263 8.59 -12.17 19.53
N LEU A 264 9.16 -13.38 19.56
CA LEU A 264 10.32 -13.71 20.39
C LEU A 264 11.53 -12.80 20.11
N CYS A 265 11.56 -12.17 18.93
CA CYS A 265 12.60 -11.24 18.46
C CYS A 265 12.15 -9.76 18.46
N MET A 266 10.86 -9.44 18.22
CA MET A 266 10.39 -8.06 17.97
C MET A 266 9.67 -7.38 19.16
N GLY A 267 9.33 -8.13 20.21
CA GLY A 267 8.66 -7.61 21.40
C GLY A 267 7.13 -7.53 21.28
N ALA A 268 6.43 -7.89 22.37
CA ALA A 268 4.98 -8.07 22.43
C ALA A 268 4.15 -6.86 21.95
N GLY A 269 4.64 -5.64 22.15
CA GLY A 269 3.95 -4.40 21.77
C GLY A 269 3.88 -4.16 20.26
N MET A 270 4.82 -4.70 19.49
CA MET A 270 4.85 -4.54 18.03
C MET A 270 3.86 -5.47 17.34
N VAL A 271 3.68 -6.67 17.89
CA VAL A 271 2.70 -7.65 17.41
C VAL A 271 1.28 -7.19 17.72
N THR A 272 1.02 -6.69 18.93
CA THR A 272 -0.31 -6.13 19.26
C THR A 272 -0.67 -4.94 18.38
N TRP A 273 0.29 -4.09 18.08
CA TRP A 273 0.10 -2.98 17.16
C TRP A 273 -0.19 -3.47 15.73
N ALA A 274 0.55 -4.47 15.23
CA ALA A 274 0.32 -5.04 13.89
C ALA A 274 -1.06 -5.71 13.77
N LEU A 275 -1.53 -6.34 14.84
CA LEU A 275 -2.87 -6.91 14.94
C LEU A 275 -3.96 -5.84 14.87
N ASP A 276 -3.88 -4.84 15.75
CA ASP A 276 -4.87 -3.76 15.90
C ASP A 276 -4.96 -2.89 14.65
N LYS A 277 -3.80 -2.53 14.11
CA LYS A 277 -3.70 -1.56 13.03
C LYS A 277 -3.72 -2.27 11.67
N ALA A 278 -2.70 -3.08 11.38
CA ALA A 278 -2.50 -3.62 10.05
C ALA A 278 -3.52 -4.69 9.65
N LEU A 279 -4.00 -5.53 10.58
CA LEU A 279 -5.05 -6.50 10.29
C LEU A 279 -6.45 -5.99 10.63
N GLY A 280 -6.56 -4.85 11.33
CA GLY A 280 -7.83 -4.28 11.80
C GLY A 280 -8.48 -5.10 12.92
N ILE A 281 -7.71 -5.98 13.57
CA ILE A 281 -8.18 -6.81 14.67
C ILE A 281 -8.03 -5.99 15.95
N ARG A 282 -9.07 -5.20 16.29
CA ARG A 282 -9.02 -4.41 17.53
C ARG A 282 -8.88 -5.33 18.74
N ILE A 283 -7.76 -5.18 19.45
CA ILE A 283 -7.52 -5.90 20.70
C ILE A 283 -8.48 -5.35 21.75
N GLY A 284 -9.58 -6.07 21.97
CA GLY A 284 -10.73 -5.63 22.76
C GLY A 284 -12.05 -5.97 22.06
N SER A 285 -12.57 -5.07 21.20
CA SER A 285 -13.89 -5.22 20.57
C SER A 285 -13.90 -6.05 19.27
N GLY A 286 -12.79 -6.07 18.53
CA GLY A 286 -12.69 -6.84 17.27
C GLY A 286 -12.52 -8.35 17.52
N ILE A 287 -12.03 -8.73 18.70
CA ILE A 287 -12.08 -10.11 19.18
C ILE A 287 -13.53 -10.55 19.37
N GLU A 288 -14.43 -9.67 19.80
CA GLU A 288 -15.83 -10.01 20.03
C GLU A 288 -16.62 -10.16 18.72
N GLU A 289 -16.32 -9.33 17.71
CA GLU A 289 -16.85 -9.50 16.35
C GLU A 289 -16.30 -10.77 15.67
N LEU A 290 -14.99 -11.04 15.79
CA LEU A 290 -14.42 -12.32 15.35
C LEU A 290 -15.01 -13.49 16.15
N ARG A 291 -15.20 -13.35 17.47
CA ARG A 291 -15.80 -14.35 18.35
C ARG A 291 -17.25 -14.62 17.98
N GLU A 292 -18.04 -13.61 17.59
CA GLU A 292 -19.39 -13.78 17.05
C GLU A 292 -19.37 -14.47 15.67
N GLU A 293 -18.42 -14.14 14.79
CA GLU A 293 -18.20 -14.86 13.53
C GLU A 293 -17.76 -16.33 13.77
N PHE A 294 -16.95 -16.58 14.80
CA PHE A 294 -16.51 -17.91 15.29
C PHE A 294 -17.65 -18.72 15.90
N LEU A 295 -18.55 -18.08 16.67
CA LEU A 295 -19.68 -18.73 17.34
C LEU A 295 -20.86 -18.96 16.40
N SER A 296 -20.98 -18.18 15.31
CA SER A 296 -22.02 -18.32 14.29
C SER A 296 -21.69 -19.34 13.20
N HIS A 297 -20.43 -19.78 13.08
CA HIS A 297 -20.05 -20.87 12.18
C HIS A 297 -20.35 -22.25 12.81
N PRO A 298 -21.12 -23.15 12.15
CA PRO A 298 -21.62 -24.39 12.78
C PRO A 298 -20.60 -25.52 12.95
N ARG A 299 -19.29 -25.25 12.98
CA ARG A 299 -18.28 -26.29 13.25
C ARG A 299 -17.82 -26.21 14.72
N PRO A 300 -18.24 -27.16 15.57
CA PRO A 300 -17.76 -27.21 16.95
C PRO A 300 -16.29 -27.67 16.95
N ALA A 301 -15.48 -27.02 17.79
CA ALA A 301 -14.09 -27.39 18.11
C ALA A 301 -13.07 -27.27 16.96
N HIS A 302 -12.84 -26.07 16.43
CA HIS A 302 -11.53 -25.82 15.80
C HIS A 302 -10.47 -25.71 16.92
N PRO A 303 -9.41 -26.55 16.94
CA PRO A 303 -8.45 -26.63 18.05
C PRO A 303 -7.65 -25.34 18.31
N LEU A 304 -7.87 -24.32 17.51
CA LEU A 304 -7.20 -23.01 17.55
C LEU A 304 -8.05 -21.90 18.16
N ILE A 305 -9.35 -22.15 18.38
CA ILE A 305 -10.24 -21.20 19.07
C ILE A 305 -9.86 -21.10 20.54
N ALA A 306 -9.63 -22.23 21.22
CA ALA A 306 -9.27 -22.22 22.64
C ALA A 306 -7.92 -21.51 22.91
N PRO A 307 -6.85 -21.70 22.11
CA PRO A 307 -5.59 -20.98 22.28
C PRO A 307 -5.65 -19.47 21.94
N LEU A 308 -6.45 -19.04 20.95
CA LEU A 308 -6.67 -17.62 20.64
C LEU A 308 -7.52 -16.93 21.73
N VAL A 309 -8.48 -17.64 22.32
CA VAL A 309 -9.26 -17.15 23.47
C VAL A 309 -8.42 -17.20 24.77
N ALA A 310 -7.45 -18.11 24.88
CA ALA A 310 -6.55 -18.26 26.04
C ALA A 310 -5.32 -17.33 26.00
N LEU A 311 -4.97 -16.75 24.85
CA LEU A 311 -4.04 -15.62 24.78
C LEU A 311 -4.64 -14.47 25.59
N ASP A 312 -4.09 -14.20 26.77
CA ASP A 312 -4.45 -13.04 27.58
C ASP A 312 -3.95 -11.77 26.88
N PHE A 313 -4.71 -11.34 25.87
CA PHE A 313 -4.44 -10.12 25.13
C PHE A 313 -4.50 -8.88 26.03
N ALA A 314 -5.19 -8.96 27.17
CA ALA A 314 -5.15 -7.93 28.20
C ALA A 314 -3.81 -7.92 28.95
N ALA A 315 -3.09 -9.04 29.08
CA ALA A 315 -1.69 -9.06 29.55
C ALA A 315 -0.71 -8.50 28.50
N LEU A 316 -0.90 -8.83 27.22
CA LEU A 316 -0.16 -8.25 26.08
C LEU A 316 -0.35 -6.72 25.97
N ALA A 317 -1.56 -6.22 26.21
CA ALA A 317 -1.87 -4.78 26.21
C ALA A 317 -1.36 -4.03 27.47
N ARG A 318 -1.19 -4.73 28.60
CA ARG A 318 -0.79 -4.14 29.90
C ARG A 318 0.72 -3.93 30.09
N LYS A 319 1.56 -4.13 29.07
CA LYS A 319 3.04 -4.14 29.19
C LYS A 319 3.52 -5.09 30.32
N GLU A 320 2.91 -6.26 30.47
CA GLU A 320 3.38 -7.21 31.49
C GLU A 320 4.78 -7.76 31.17
N PRO A 321 5.56 -8.15 32.19
CA PRO A 321 6.95 -8.60 32.01
C PRO A 321 7.05 -9.86 31.14
N PRO A 322 8.17 -10.03 30.41
CA PRO A 322 8.36 -11.06 29.38
C PRO A 322 8.17 -12.53 29.85
N GLY A 323 8.13 -12.79 31.16
CA GLY A 323 7.94 -14.13 31.72
C GLY A 323 6.56 -14.73 31.47
N LYS A 324 5.47 -13.96 31.61
CA LYS A 324 4.11 -14.47 31.42
C LYS A 324 3.76 -14.70 29.94
N LEU A 325 4.23 -13.82 29.06
CA LEU A 325 4.10 -14.00 27.61
C LEU A 325 4.80 -15.28 27.12
N ARG A 326 5.98 -15.57 27.67
CA ARG A 326 6.72 -16.81 27.34
C ARG A 326 5.97 -18.07 27.75
N THR A 327 5.22 -18.04 28.85
CA THR A 327 4.38 -19.17 29.28
C THR A 327 3.19 -19.36 28.36
N ALA A 328 2.45 -18.29 28.04
CA ALA A 328 1.32 -18.34 27.12
C ALA A 328 1.73 -18.77 25.69
N LEU A 329 2.89 -18.32 25.21
CA LEU A 329 3.45 -18.74 23.91
C LEU A 329 3.93 -20.21 23.91
N ARG A 330 4.41 -20.73 25.05
CA ARG A 330 4.79 -22.15 25.20
C ARG A 330 3.57 -23.08 25.20
N GLU A 331 2.46 -22.65 25.79
CA GLU A 331 1.17 -23.37 25.72
C GLU A 331 0.56 -23.35 24.31
N TRP A 332 1.01 -22.42 23.46
CA TRP A 332 0.56 -22.26 22.08
C TRP A 332 1.37 -23.08 21.06
N SER A 333 2.57 -23.55 21.41
CA SER A 333 3.39 -24.43 20.55
C SER A 333 2.77 -25.83 20.55
N PRO A 334 2.28 -26.37 19.42
CA PRO A 334 1.77 -27.74 19.43
C PRO A 334 2.90 -28.75 19.62
N PHE A 335 4.12 -28.44 19.19
CA PHE A 335 5.39 -29.13 19.45
C PHE A 335 6.55 -28.17 19.15
#